data_AF-E9SVE5-F1
#
_entry.id   AF-E9SVE5-F1
#
_cell.length_a   1.000
_cell.length_b   1.000
_cell.length_c   1.000
_cell.angle_alpha   90.00
_cell.angle_beta   90.00
_cell.angle_gamma   90.00
#
_symmetry.space_group_name_H-M   'P 1'
#
loop_
_entity.id
_entity.type
_entity.pdbx_description
1 polymer ?
#
loop_
_entity_poly.entity_id
_entity_poly.type
_entity_poly.pdbx_seq_one_letter_code
_entity_poly.pdbx_strand_id
1 'polypeptide(L)'
;MAADFSWTQVLWNVFIFVGVPGLFGARVVRSVWRSERAELGGPIPGRTGGRLGLWATGLVASALGFLACAGWLSWSADSAGEFRGPALPAPNKFPTWQVVACGATVVLACFVAAHLSRWTKAGGLAAAIGTTAGFTTAFAVDASRTITSQEGVGLAFSVLGWGIGLGVLMTLRGIWLTSRYGRRTQRGL
;
A
#
# COMPACT_ATOMS: atom_id res chain seq x y z
N MET A 1 -2.24 33.11 -4.54
CA MET A 1 -3.65 32.73 -4.63
C MET A 1 -3.83 31.49 -3.78
N ALA A 2 -4.58 31.58 -2.68
CA ALA A 2 -4.92 30.39 -1.89
C ALA A 2 -5.84 29.53 -2.76
N ALA A 3 -5.40 28.31 -3.09
CA ALA A 3 -6.27 27.38 -3.79
C ALA A 3 -7.31 26.87 -2.81
N ASP A 4 -8.58 27.10 -3.11
CA ASP A 4 -9.70 26.64 -2.28
C ASP A 4 -9.74 25.11 -2.27
N PHE A 5 -9.60 24.53 -1.08
CA PHE A 5 -9.66 23.08 -0.90
C PHE A 5 -11.05 22.55 -1.30
N SER A 6 -11.09 21.64 -2.28
CA SER A 6 -12.34 21.09 -2.80
C SER A 6 -12.58 19.66 -2.32
N TRP A 7 -13.53 19.50 -1.39
CA TRP A 7 -14.01 18.18 -0.95
C TRP A 7 -14.52 17.31 -2.10
N THR A 8 -15.19 17.92 -3.08
CA THR A 8 -15.71 17.22 -4.26
C THR A 8 -14.58 16.63 -5.09
N GLN A 9 -13.45 17.34 -5.24
CA GLN A 9 -12.28 16.82 -5.95
C GLN A 9 -11.60 15.69 -5.17
N VAL A 10 -11.47 15.80 -3.84
CA VAL A 10 -10.94 14.71 -3.01
C VAL A 10 -11.78 13.45 -3.20
N LEU A 11 -13.11 13.57 -3.09
CA LEU A 11 -14.01 12.42 -3.22
C LEU A 11 -13.92 11.79 -4.62
N TRP A 12 -13.85 12.60 -5.68
CA TRP A 12 -13.70 12.08 -7.05
C TRP A 12 -12.35 11.41 -7.29
N ASN A 13 -11.26 12.03 -6.85
CA ASN A 13 -9.92 11.46 -6.99
C ASN A 13 -9.80 10.14 -6.22
N VAL A 14 -10.28 10.09 -4.98
CA VAL A 14 -10.32 8.85 -4.19
C VAL A 14 -11.20 7.81 -4.85
N PHE A 15 -12.39 8.18 -5.34
CA PHE A 15 -13.28 7.23 -6.00
C PHE A 15 -12.64 6.61 -7.26
N ILE A 16 -12.04 7.43 -8.14
CA ILE A 16 -11.44 6.98 -9.39
C ILE A 16 -10.15 6.21 -9.15
N PHE A 17 -9.23 6.75 -8.36
CA PHE A 17 -7.87 6.21 -8.23
C PHE A 17 -7.72 5.19 -7.10
N VAL A 18 -8.61 5.21 -6.10
CA VAL A 18 -8.58 4.25 -4.99
C VAL A 18 -9.74 3.26 -5.09
N GLY A 19 -10.95 3.75 -5.35
CA GLY A 19 -12.16 2.93 -5.44
C GLY A 19 -12.11 1.94 -6.59
N VAL A 20 -11.92 2.41 -7.83
CA VAL A 20 -11.94 1.54 -9.03
C VAL A 20 -10.82 0.48 -9.01
N PRO A 21 -9.53 0.83 -8.78
CA PRO A 21 -8.47 -0.15 -8.69
C PRO A 21 -8.61 -1.04 -7.46
N GLY A 22 -9.12 -0.51 -6.34
CA GLY A 22 -9.41 -1.27 -5.13
C GLY A 22 -10.46 -2.36 -5.35
N LEU A 23 -11.53 -2.08 -6.11
CA LEU A 23 -12.54 -3.08 -6.48
C LEU A 23 -11.97 -4.18 -7.36
N PHE A 24 -11.15 -3.82 -8.36
CA PHE A 24 -10.45 -4.79 -9.19
C PHE A 24 -9.50 -5.67 -8.35
N GLY A 25 -8.69 -5.04 -7.51
CA GLY A 25 -7.79 -5.73 -6.58
C GLY A 25 -8.55 -6.65 -5.61
N ALA A 26 -9.69 -6.23 -5.09
CA ALA A 26 -10.52 -7.05 -4.21
C ALA A 26 -11.03 -8.32 -4.90
N ARG A 27 -11.37 -8.25 -6.21
CA ARG A 27 -11.72 -9.44 -7.00
C ARG A 27 -10.54 -10.38 -7.17
N VAL A 28 -9.34 -9.86 -7.44
CA VAL A 28 -8.11 -10.65 -7.52
C VAL A 28 -7.81 -11.33 -6.18
N VAL A 29 -7.84 -10.59 -5.07
CA VAL A 29 -7.65 -11.13 -3.71
C VAL A 29 -8.69 -12.20 -3.40
N ARG A 30 -9.95 -11.99 -3.76
CA ARG A 30 -11.02 -12.98 -3.55
C ARG A 30 -10.79 -14.24 -4.36
N SER A 31 -10.28 -14.12 -5.59
CA SER A 31 -9.91 -15.27 -6.43
C SER A 31 -8.78 -16.07 -5.79
N VAL A 32 -7.67 -15.40 -5.43
CA VAL A 32 -6.52 -16.03 -4.77
C VAL A 32 -6.91 -16.64 -3.43
N TRP A 33 -7.77 -15.99 -2.67
CA TRP A 33 -8.28 -16.51 -1.41
C TRP A 33 -9.10 -17.78 -1.57
N ARG A 34 -9.91 -17.88 -2.63
CA ARG A 34 -10.67 -19.09 -2.94
C ARG A 34 -9.74 -20.24 -3.31
N SER A 35 -8.73 -19.98 -4.13
CA SER A 35 -7.69 -20.95 -4.46
C SER A 35 -6.92 -21.40 -3.21
N GLU A 36 -6.47 -20.46 -2.39
CA GLU A 36 -5.74 -20.74 -1.14
C GLU A 36 -6.61 -21.49 -0.12
N ARG A 37 -7.94 -21.27 -0.10
CA ARG A 37 -8.87 -22.07 0.70
C ARG A 37 -9.05 -23.49 0.18
N ALA A 38 -9.08 -23.70 -1.14
CA ALA A 38 -9.17 -25.04 -1.71
C ALA A 38 -7.89 -25.85 -1.44
N GLU A 39 -6.74 -25.18 -1.38
CA GLU A 39 -5.43 -25.77 -1.06
C GLU A 39 -5.24 -26.13 0.42
N LEU A 40 -6.16 -25.76 1.34
CA LEU A 40 -6.04 -26.03 2.79
C LEU A 40 -6.03 -27.54 3.14
N GLY A 41 -6.46 -28.41 2.23
CA GLY A 41 -6.35 -29.87 2.37
C GLY A 41 -5.05 -30.47 1.80
N GLY A 42 -4.19 -29.64 1.20
CA GLY A 42 -2.94 -30.05 0.58
C GLY A 42 -1.73 -29.96 1.54
N PRO A 43 -0.55 -30.43 1.09
CA PRO A 43 0.67 -30.46 1.90
C PRO A 43 1.30 -29.07 2.16
N ILE A 44 0.74 -27.99 1.62
CA ILE A 44 1.27 -26.63 1.72
C ILE A 44 0.38 -25.83 2.69
N PRO A 45 0.93 -25.18 3.73
CA PRO A 45 0.14 -24.36 4.63
C PRO A 45 -0.37 -23.10 3.92
N GLY A 46 -1.67 -23.05 3.67
CA GLY A 46 -2.39 -21.87 3.17
C GLY A 46 -2.59 -20.78 4.22
N ARG A 47 -1.98 -20.89 5.40
CA ARG A 47 -2.10 -19.93 6.50
C ARG A 47 -0.74 -19.49 7.03
N THR A 48 -0.64 -18.20 7.27
CA THR A 48 0.39 -17.60 8.11
C THR A 48 -0.06 -17.63 9.57
N GLY A 49 0.88 -17.62 10.52
CA GLY A 49 0.59 -17.58 11.97
C GLY A 49 -0.10 -16.29 12.46
N GLY A 50 -0.45 -15.37 11.56
CA GLY A 50 -1.15 -14.13 11.89
C GLY A 50 -2.64 -14.32 12.19
N ARG A 51 -3.24 -13.32 12.83
CA ARG A 51 -4.62 -13.37 13.34
C ARG A 51 -5.61 -12.57 12.49
N LEU A 52 -5.14 -11.67 11.63
CA LEU A 52 -6.01 -10.75 10.89
C LEU A 52 -6.67 -11.44 9.68
N GLY A 53 -7.97 -11.20 9.52
CA GLY A 53 -8.69 -11.53 8.28
C GLY A 53 -8.28 -10.62 7.12
N LEU A 54 -8.72 -10.94 5.89
CA LEU A 54 -8.35 -10.19 4.68
C LEU A 54 -8.77 -8.72 4.75
N TRP A 55 -10.01 -8.46 5.19
CA TRP A 55 -10.53 -7.10 5.34
C TRP A 55 -9.75 -6.29 6.38
N ALA A 56 -9.51 -6.88 7.56
CA ALA A 56 -8.71 -6.24 8.59
C ALA A 56 -7.27 -5.99 8.13
N THR A 57 -6.68 -6.92 7.37
CA THR A 57 -5.34 -6.75 6.77
C THR A 57 -5.32 -5.56 5.82
N GLY A 58 -6.31 -5.47 4.92
CA GLY A 58 -6.41 -4.35 3.97
C GLY A 58 -6.66 -3.01 4.66
N LEU A 59 -7.51 -2.96 5.69
CA LEU A 59 -7.78 -1.74 6.45
C LEU A 59 -6.56 -1.26 7.24
N VAL A 60 -5.86 -2.16 7.92
CA VAL A 60 -4.62 -1.83 8.64
C VAL A 60 -3.55 -1.37 7.66
N ALA A 61 -3.39 -2.08 6.53
CA ALA A 61 -2.45 -1.68 5.49
C ALA A 61 -2.78 -0.30 4.90
N SER A 62 -4.06 0.00 4.69
CA SER A 62 -4.51 1.32 4.22
C SER A 62 -4.22 2.41 5.23
N ALA A 63 -4.53 2.20 6.51
CA ALA A 63 -4.19 3.16 7.55
C ALA A 63 -2.68 3.40 7.64
N LEU A 64 -1.87 2.34 7.60
CA LEU A 64 -0.40 2.46 7.65
C LEU A 64 0.17 3.15 6.41
N GLY A 65 -0.34 2.84 5.21
CA GLY A 65 0.07 3.49 3.96
C GLY A 65 -0.28 4.98 3.94
N PHE A 66 -1.48 5.33 4.43
CA PHE A 66 -1.90 6.72 4.58
C PHE A 66 -1.02 7.46 5.58
N LEU A 67 -0.80 6.90 6.77
CA LEU A 67 0.00 7.52 7.82
C LEU A 67 1.48 7.66 7.42
N ALA A 68 2.04 6.68 6.71
CA ALA A 68 3.40 6.78 6.20
C ALA A 68 3.51 7.95 5.21
N CYS A 69 2.59 8.04 4.25
CA CYS A 69 2.59 9.10 3.25
C CYS A 69 2.33 10.48 3.89
N ALA A 70 1.25 10.62 4.66
CA ALA A 70 0.90 11.87 5.33
C ALA A 70 1.97 12.32 6.33
N GLY A 71 2.53 11.39 7.10
CA GLY A 71 3.60 11.67 8.05
C GLY A 71 4.85 12.20 7.37
N TRP A 72 5.36 11.49 6.35
CA TRP A 72 6.56 11.91 5.64
C TRP A 72 6.36 13.19 4.83
N LEU A 73 5.21 13.37 4.17
CA LEU A 73 4.94 14.58 3.38
C LEU A 73 4.57 15.79 4.25
N SER A 74 4.09 15.58 5.48
CA SER A 74 3.87 16.68 6.43
C SER A 74 5.17 17.30 6.93
N TRP A 75 6.28 16.56 6.88
CA TRP A 75 7.60 17.08 7.19
C TRP A 75 8.22 17.76 5.98
N SER A 76 8.79 18.94 6.18
CA SER A 76 9.48 19.69 5.13
C SER A 76 10.95 19.83 5.49
N ALA A 77 11.84 19.16 4.77
CA ALA A 77 13.25 19.50 4.83
C ALA A 77 13.53 20.61 3.81
N ASP A 78 14.20 21.69 4.22
CA ASP A 78 14.61 22.72 3.26
C ASP A 78 15.60 22.13 2.26
N SER A 79 15.78 22.78 1.11
CA SER A 79 16.66 22.30 0.02
C SER A 79 18.14 22.15 0.46
N ALA A 80 18.50 22.74 1.61
CA ALA A 80 19.79 22.65 2.28
C ALA A 80 19.90 21.51 3.32
N GLY A 81 18.84 20.71 3.53
CA GLY A 81 18.83 19.60 4.49
C GLY A 81 18.47 20.01 5.93
N GLU A 82 18.13 21.28 6.18
CA GLU A 82 17.67 21.73 7.49
C GLU A 82 16.23 21.28 7.79
N PHE A 83 16.01 20.87 9.04
CA PHE A 83 14.77 20.32 9.53
C PHE A 83 13.74 21.43 9.78
N ARG A 84 12.75 21.60 8.89
CA ARG A 84 11.52 22.32 9.22
C ARG A 84 10.47 21.29 9.65
N GLY A 85 9.94 21.48 10.85
CA GLY A 85 8.88 20.63 11.41
C GLY A 85 7.61 20.60 10.56
N PRO A 86 6.50 20.06 11.09
CA PRO A 86 5.26 19.91 10.32
C PRO A 86 4.72 21.28 9.88
N ALA A 87 4.68 21.53 8.57
CA ALA A 87 4.17 22.77 8.00
C ALA A 87 3.25 22.47 6.80
N LEU A 88 2.08 23.08 6.81
CA LEU A 88 1.16 23.15 5.66
C LEU A 88 1.23 24.57 5.09
N PRO A 89 1.28 24.78 3.76
CA PRO A 89 1.24 23.78 2.69
C PRO A 89 2.56 23.00 2.55
N ALA A 90 2.45 21.71 2.20
CA ALA A 90 3.62 20.87 1.96
C ALA A 90 4.45 21.45 0.78
N PRO A 91 5.79 21.46 0.86
CA PRO A 91 6.62 22.01 -0.21
C PRO A 91 6.49 21.18 -1.50
N ASN A 92 6.37 21.83 -2.66
CA ASN A 92 6.35 21.15 -3.97
C ASN A 92 7.70 20.50 -4.37
N LYS A 93 8.71 20.57 -3.51
CA LYS A 93 10.03 19.96 -3.70
C LYS A 93 10.42 19.24 -2.42
N PHE A 94 10.46 17.91 -2.50
CA PHE A 94 10.98 17.06 -1.44
C PHE A 94 12.40 16.62 -1.79
N PRO A 95 13.35 16.63 -0.84
CA PRO A 95 14.67 16.09 -1.08
C PRO A 95 14.60 14.57 -1.33
N THR A 96 15.49 14.06 -2.18
CA THR A 96 15.47 12.66 -2.62
C THR A 96 15.50 11.66 -1.45
N TRP A 97 16.24 11.97 -0.38
CA TRP A 97 16.32 11.10 0.80
C TRP A 97 14.96 10.92 1.49
N GLN A 98 14.13 11.96 1.54
CA GLN A 98 12.81 11.94 2.17
C GLN A 98 11.83 11.09 1.35
N VAL A 99 11.92 11.19 0.02
CA VAL A 99 11.14 10.33 -0.90
C VAL A 99 11.55 8.86 -0.74
N VAL A 100 12.85 8.58 -0.65
CA VAL A 100 13.37 7.22 -0.43
C VAL A 100 12.94 6.68 0.93
N ALA A 101 13.02 7.49 2.00
CA ALA A 101 12.60 7.09 3.35
C ALA A 101 11.09 6.81 3.41
N CYS A 102 10.27 7.68 2.80
CA CYS A 102 8.83 7.46 2.65
C CYS A 102 8.56 6.13 1.94
N GLY A 103 9.20 5.89 0.79
CA GLY A 103 9.07 4.65 0.05
C GLY A 103 9.44 3.41 0.88
N ALA A 104 10.57 3.47 1.60
CA ALA A 104 11.00 2.38 2.47
C ALA A 104 9.98 2.09 3.59
N THR A 105 9.43 3.12 4.24
CA THR A 105 8.39 2.93 5.27
C THR A 105 7.10 2.36 4.72
N VAL A 106 6.68 2.74 3.51
CA VAL A 106 5.47 2.19 2.86
C VAL A 106 5.65 0.71 2.55
N VAL A 107 6.82 0.32 2.02
CA VAL A 107 7.16 -1.09 1.82
C VAL A 107 7.14 -1.84 3.14
N LEU A 108 7.80 -1.33 4.18
CA LEU A 108 7.85 -1.96 5.50
C LEU A 108 6.44 -2.12 6.11
N ALA A 109 5.62 -1.07 6.05
CA ALA A 109 4.23 -1.09 6.49
C ALA A 109 3.42 -2.18 5.77
N CYS A 110 3.60 -2.33 4.46
CA CYS A 110 2.96 -3.40 3.69
C CYS A 110 3.41 -4.78 4.16
N PHE A 111 4.71 -4.98 4.42
CA PHE A 111 5.23 -6.25 4.94
C PHE A 111 4.71 -6.57 6.35
N VAL A 112 4.63 -5.57 7.23
CA VAL A 112 4.07 -5.73 8.57
C VAL A 112 2.60 -6.14 8.50
N ALA A 113 1.78 -5.44 7.70
CA ALA A 113 0.38 -5.82 7.50
C ALA A 113 0.25 -7.24 6.91
N ALA A 114 1.07 -7.60 5.92
CA ALA A 114 1.09 -8.94 5.33
C ALA A 114 1.54 -10.03 6.33
N HIS A 115 2.36 -9.69 7.32
CA HIS A 115 2.79 -10.62 8.37
C HIS A 115 1.71 -10.84 9.42
N LEU A 116 0.92 -9.81 9.74
CA LEU A 116 -0.20 -9.90 10.68
C LEU A 116 -1.41 -10.65 10.09
N SER A 117 -1.48 -10.78 8.76
CA SER A 117 -2.53 -11.52 8.07
C SER A 117 -2.48 -13.01 8.39
N ARG A 118 -3.64 -13.66 8.40
CA ARG A 118 -3.78 -15.12 8.55
C ARG A 118 -3.54 -15.91 7.26
N TRP A 119 -3.49 -15.24 6.10
CA TRP A 119 -3.35 -15.87 4.78
C TRP A 119 -2.00 -15.52 4.17
N THR A 120 -1.36 -16.51 3.55
CA THR A 120 0.00 -16.36 3.02
C THR A 120 0.00 -15.54 1.73
N LYS A 121 -0.80 -15.97 0.74
CA LYS A 121 -0.88 -15.34 -0.58
C LYS A 121 -1.92 -14.23 -0.60
N ALA A 122 -3.17 -14.54 -0.21
CA ALA A 122 -4.27 -13.58 -0.24
C ALA A 122 -4.07 -12.44 0.76
N GLY A 123 -3.43 -12.71 1.90
CA GLY A 123 -3.11 -11.70 2.91
C GLY A 123 -2.04 -10.70 2.43
N GLY A 124 -1.02 -11.19 1.71
CA GLY A 124 -0.02 -10.32 1.08
C GLY A 124 -0.64 -9.41 0.03
N LEU A 125 -1.48 -9.95 -0.87
CA LEU A 125 -2.16 -9.13 -1.88
C LEU A 125 -3.14 -8.12 -1.26
N ALA A 126 -3.86 -8.52 -0.21
CA ALA A 126 -4.73 -7.60 0.54
C ALA A 126 -3.93 -6.45 1.19
N ALA A 127 -2.74 -6.74 1.73
CA ALA A 127 -1.84 -5.72 2.26
C ALA A 127 -1.30 -4.78 1.17
N ALA A 128 -0.94 -5.31 -0.01
CA ALA A 128 -0.48 -4.49 -1.13
C ALA A 128 -1.57 -3.51 -1.62
N ILE A 129 -2.79 -4.00 -1.83
CA ILE A 129 -3.92 -3.18 -2.28
C ILE A 129 -4.29 -2.15 -1.20
N GLY A 130 -4.35 -2.57 0.07
CA GLY A 130 -4.63 -1.67 1.18
C GLY A 130 -3.60 -0.56 1.28
N THR A 131 -2.30 -0.91 1.29
CA THR A 131 -1.21 0.08 1.37
C THR A 131 -1.23 1.06 0.21
N THR A 132 -1.44 0.57 -1.01
CA THR A 132 -1.58 1.41 -2.22
C THR A 132 -2.76 2.38 -2.07
N ALA A 133 -3.93 1.87 -1.64
CA ALA A 133 -5.12 2.67 -1.41
C ALA A 133 -4.88 3.80 -0.40
N GLY A 134 -4.25 3.48 0.73
CA GLY A 134 -3.93 4.47 1.77
C GLY A 134 -2.94 5.53 1.28
N PHE A 135 -1.87 5.10 0.62
CA PHE A 135 -0.84 5.99 0.07
C PHE A 135 -1.42 6.96 -0.97
N THR A 136 -2.17 6.43 -1.94
CA THR A 136 -2.83 7.24 -2.97
C THR A 136 -3.88 8.18 -2.38
N THR A 137 -4.59 7.77 -1.32
CA THR A 137 -5.54 8.65 -0.62
C THR A 137 -4.84 9.87 -0.01
N ALA A 138 -3.67 9.67 0.63
CA ALA A 138 -2.89 10.78 1.16
C ALA A 138 -2.43 11.73 0.05
N PHE A 139 -1.97 11.20 -1.09
CA PHE A 139 -1.64 12.00 -2.28
C PHE A 139 -2.86 12.73 -2.86
N ALA A 140 -4.04 12.11 -2.85
CA ALA A 140 -5.26 12.74 -3.40
C ALA A 140 -5.72 13.94 -2.57
N VAL A 141 -5.52 13.87 -1.25
CA VAL A 141 -5.77 15.01 -0.34
C VAL A 141 -4.83 16.16 -0.65
N ASP A 142 -3.56 15.89 -0.96
CA ASP A 142 -2.62 16.95 -1.32
C ASP A 142 -2.91 17.54 -2.70
N ALA A 143 -3.10 16.68 -3.70
CA ALA A 143 -3.44 17.06 -5.07
C ALA A 143 -4.71 17.92 -5.17
N SER A 144 -5.69 17.73 -4.28
CA SER A 144 -6.92 18.55 -4.21
C SER A 144 -6.70 20.01 -3.82
N ARG A 145 -5.49 20.37 -3.38
CA ARG A 145 -5.09 21.76 -3.11
C ARG A 145 -4.57 22.46 -4.36
N THR A 146 -4.48 21.79 -5.50
CA THR A 146 -3.91 22.37 -6.73
C THR A 146 -4.70 21.95 -7.97
N ILE A 147 -4.97 22.89 -8.87
CA ILE A 147 -5.83 22.70 -10.04
C ILE A 147 -4.97 22.44 -11.29
N THR A 148 -4.14 21.39 -11.32
CA THR A 148 -3.39 21.06 -12.54
C THR A 148 -3.54 19.60 -12.95
N SER A 149 -3.62 19.37 -14.27
CA SER A 149 -3.68 18.04 -14.88
C SER A 149 -2.47 17.16 -14.53
N GLN A 150 -1.34 17.78 -14.14
CA GLN A 150 -0.11 17.10 -13.75
C GLN A 150 -0.28 16.27 -12.46
N GLU A 151 -1.04 16.76 -11.48
CA GLU A 151 -1.31 16.06 -10.23
C GLU A 151 -2.14 14.78 -10.45
N GLY A 152 -3.11 14.84 -11.38
CA GLY A 152 -3.88 13.66 -11.77
C GLY A 152 -3.01 12.57 -12.41
N VAL A 153 -2.01 12.97 -13.19
CA VAL A 153 -1.02 12.04 -13.77
C VAL A 153 -0.13 11.44 -12.68
N GLY A 154 0.31 12.26 -11.71
CA GLY A 154 1.06 11.81 -10.54
C GLY A 154 0.28 10.77 -9.71
N LEU A 155 -1.01 11.02 -9.49
CA LEU A 155 -1.92 10.08 -8.83
C LEU A 155 -2.02 8.76 -9.60
N ALA A 156 -2.20 8.81 -10.92
CA ALA A 156 -2.28 7.61 -11.76
C ALA A 156 -0.99 6.79 -11.68
N PHE A 157 0.18 7.42 -11.79
CA PHE A 157 1.47 6.75 -11.66
C PHE A 157 1.69 6.20 -10.25
N SER A 158 1.20 6.89 -9.20
CA SER A 158 1.31 6.39 -7.82
C SER A 158 0.57 5.07 -7.63
N VAL A 159 -0.66 4.96 -8.16
CA VAL A 159 -1.49 3.75 -8.06
C VAL A 159 -0.85 2.61 -8.83
N LEU A 160 -0.40 2.88 -10.07
CA LEU A 160 0.21 1.86 -10.91
C LEU A 160 1.55 1.40 -10.33
N GLY A 161 2.41 2.34 -9.92
CA GLY A 161 3.72 2.04 -9.35
C GLY A 161 3.63 1.24 -8.06
N TRP A 162 2.83 1.70 -7.09
CA TRP A 162 2.66 1.00 -5.81
C TRP A 162 1.86 -0.29 -5.95
N GLY A 163 0.79 -0.28 -6.76
CA GLY A 163 -0.05 -1.45 -6.99
C GLY A 163 0.73 -2.59 -7.63
N ILE A 164 1.52 -2.31 -8.68
CA ILE A 164 2.37 -3.31 -9.34
C ILE A 164 3.55 -3.68 -8.43
N GLY A 165 4.26 -2.70 -7.87
CA GLY A 165 5.46 -2.94 -7.06
C GLY A 165 5.17 -3.78 -5.82
N LEU A 166 4.20 -3.39 -5.00
CA LEU A 166 3.81 -4.16 -3.82
C LEU A 166 3.14 -5.49 -4.21
N GLY A 167 2.36 -5.52 -5.29
CA GLY A 167 1.76 -6.75 -5.81
C GLY A 167 2.82 -7.81 -6.17
N VAL A 168 3.87 -7.42 -6.88
CA VAL A 168 5.00 -8.28 -7.22
C VAL A 168 5.74 -8.73 -5.96
N LEU A 169 6.08 -7.81 -5.06
CA LEU A 169 6.79 -8.14 -3.82
C LEU A 169 6.00 -9.14 -2.96
N MET A 170 4.69 -8.96 -2.83
CA MET A 170 3.85 -9.86 -2.04
C MET A 170 3.63 -11.21 -2.71
N THR A 171 3.62 -11.26 -4.04
CA THR A 171 3.58 -12.53 -4.80
C THR A 171 4.89 -13.30 -4.62
N LEU A 172 6.04 -12.64 -4.74
CA LEU A 172 7.36 -13.23 -4.50
C LEU A 172 7.49 -13.74 -3.06
N ARG A 173 7.03 -12.95 -2.07
CA ARG A 173 6.94 -13.38 -0.68
C ARG A 173 6.10 -14.64 -0.53
N GLY A 174 4.93 -14.69 -1.17
CA GLY A 174 4.05 -15.86 -1.15
C GLY A 174 4.75 -17.11 -1.69
N ILE A 175 5.36 -17.02 -2.88
CA ILE A 175 6.12 -18.11 -3.51
C ILE A 175 7.26 -18.58 -2.62
N TRP A 176 8.03 -17.63 -2.06
CA TRP A 176 9.15 -17.93 -1.20
C TRP A 176 8.73 -18.67 0.07
N LEU A 177 7.66 -18.22 0.73
CA LEU A 177 7.10 -18.88 1.90
C LEU A 177 6.64 -20.31 1.56
N THR A 178 5.90 -20.49 0.46
CA THR A 178 5.47 -21.83 0.04
C THR A 178 6.65 -22.74 -0.31
N SER A 179 7.70 -22.22 -0.95
CA SER A 179 8.91 -22.99 -1.30
C SER A 179 9.69 -23.45 -0.06
N ARG A 180 9.68 -22.65 1.01
CA ARG A 180 10.36 -23.00 2.27
C ARG A 180 9.62 -24.10 3.01
N TYR A 181 8.28 -24.08 2.98
CA TYR A 181 7.49 -25.16 3.55
C TYR A 181 7.68 -26.47 2.80
N GLY A 182 7.60 -26.48 1.47
CA GLY A 182 7.85 -27.70 0.69
C GLY A 182 9.22 -28.33 0.97
N ARG A 183 10.26 -27.50 1.11
CA ARG A 183 11.61 -27.95 1.50
C ARG A 183 11.72 -28.50 2.92
N ARG A 184 10.93 -28.00 3.87
CA ARG A 184 10.89 -28.54 5.25
C ARG A 184 10.18 -29.88 5.28
N THR A 185 9.02 -29.99 4.64
CA THR A 185 8.26 -31.24 4.54
C THR A 185 9.08 -32.36 3.89
N GLN A 186 9.84 -32.07 2.83
CA GLN A 186 10.73 -33.05 2.20
C GLN A 186 11.93 -33.47 3.07
N ARG A 187 12.31 -32.66 4.07
CA ARG A 187 13.41 -32.96 4.99
C ARG A 187 12.95 -33.73 6.24
N GLY A 188 11.67 -34.07 6.37
CA GLY A 188 11.16 -34.89 7.47
C GLY A 188 11.25 -34.24 8.85
N LEU A 189 11.34 -32.90 8.90
CA LEU A 189 11.22 -32.08 10.11
C LEU A 189 9.79 -31.56 10.24
#